data_AF-A0A1G7PYI7-F1
#
_entry.id   AF-A0A1G7PYI7-F1
#
_cell.length_a   1.000
_cell.length_b   1.000
_cell.length_c   1.000
_cell.angle_alpha   90.00
_cell.angle_beta   90.00
_cell.angle_gamma   90.00
#
_symmetry.space_group_name_H-M   'P 1'
#
loop_
_entity.id
_entity.type
_entity.pdbx_description
1 polymer ?
#
loop_
_entity_poly.entity_id
_entity_poly.type
_entity_poly.pdbx_seq_one_letter_code
_entity_poly.pdbx_strand_id
1 'polypeptide(L)'
;MSSGLPIATNLYYDNHFQRPGVKLLPNEFYTTHDDMVLVTVLGSCVAACIQDRTAGIGGMNHFMLPDDGADVGHAASDSMRYGAYAMEVLINELIKAGGRRERFEAKVFGGAAVLAGMTTMNIGDRNSEFVRRYLALEKIRIVAEDLQGGHPRKVAFMPRTGQVMVKKLRLQQEAGVAEREQALARQTSEQRAERLARARERVELFATPASHAAVPARPRVELFGAASTAGTGAGTSTAATRPRIELFGATPRPINSNNARTAEEA
;
A
#
# COMPACT_ATOMS: atom_id res chain seq x y z
N MET A 1 -15.72 14.65 3.97
CA MET A 1 -14.48 14.01 4.47
C MET A 1 -13.35 14.51 3.61
N SER A 2 -12.42 15.29 4.16
CA SER A 2 -11.24 15.75 3.39
C SER A 2 -10.31 14.55 3.22
N SER A 3 -10.52 13.71 2.21
CA SER A 3 -9.51 12.73 1.83
C SER A 3 -8.43 13.49 1.07
N GLY A 4 -7.27 13.66 1.69
CA GLY A 4 -6.10 14.19 0.99
C GLY A 4 -5.78 13.34 -0.24
N LEU A 5 -5.13 13.96 -1.23
CA LEU A 5 -4.65 13.24 -2.41
C LEU A 5 -3.68 12.13 -1.98
N PRO A 6 -3.69 10.96 -2.63
CA PRO A 6 -2.85 9.83 -2.25
C PRO A 6 -1.39 10.01 -2.73
N ILE A 7 -0.71 11.02 -2.19
CA ILE A 7 0.67 11.36 -2.51
C ILE A 7 1.61 10.45 -1.71
N ALA A 8 2.59 9.83 -2.38
CA ALA A 8 3.60 9.02 -1.72
C ALA A 8 4.47 9.86 -0.76
N THR A 9 4.68 9.37 0.46
CA THR A 9 5.44 10.09 1.52
C THR A 9 6.75 9.40 1.90
N ASN A 10 7.02 8.22 1.34
CA ASN A 10 8.21 7.42 1.63
C ASN A 10 9.46 7.96 0.90
N LEU A 11 9.91 9.14 1.32
CA LEU A 11 11.12 9.79 0.83
C LEU A 11 12.37 9.20 1.48
N TYR A 12 13.42 9.00 0.69
CA TYR A 12 14.69 8.45 1.14
C TYR A 12 15.84 8.94 0.24
N TYR A 13 17.09 8.63 0.61
CA TYR A 13 18.23 8.84 -0.29
C TYR A 13 18.62 7.52 -0.94
N ASP A 14 18.61 7.47 -2.28
CA ASP A 14 18.94 6.25 -3.01
C ASP A 14 20.45 6.16 -3.29
N ASN A 15 21.13 5.27 -2.55
CA ASN A 15 22.57 5.06 -2.69
C ASN A 15 22.99 4.45 -4.04
N HIS A 16 22.08 3.81 -4.79
CA HIS A 16 22.42 3.26 -6.09
C HIS A 16 22.42 4.37 -7.15
N PHE A 17 21.43 5.27 -7.09
CA PHE A 17 21.29 6.38 -8.02
C PHE A 17 21.96 7.69 -7.57
N GLN A 18 22.50 7.72 -6.34
CA GLN A 18 23.16 8.87 -5.70
C GLN A 18 22.30 10.15 -5.75
N ARG A 19 20.99 9.99 -5.49
CA ARG A 19 20.00 11.09 -5.54
C ARG A 19 18.86 10.83 -4.57
N PRO A 20 18.07 11.86 -4.20
CA PRO A 20 16.83 11.65 -3.47
C PRO A 20 15.91 10.69 -4.21
N GLY A 21 15.11 9.93 -3.48
CA GLY A 21 14.17 8.98 -4.04
C GLY A 21 12.88 8.92 -3.25
N VAL A 22 11.83 8.45 -3.91
CA VAL A 22 10.52 8.19 -3.31
C VAL A 22 10.07 6.78 -3.67
N LYS A 23 9.57 6.05 -2.67
CA LYS A 23 9.02 4.71 -2.88
C LYS A 23 7.50 4.78 -2.92
N LEU A 24 6.91 4.43 -4.07
CA LEU A 24 5.47 4.40 -4.26
C LEU A 24 4.92 3.04 -3.85
N LEU A 25 3.92 3.06 -2.98
CA LEU A 25 3.08 1.92 -2.62
C LEU A 25 1.84 1.86 -3.53
N PRO A 26 1.09 0.73 -3.53
CA PRO A 26 -0.17 0.67 -4.26
C PRO A 26 -1.09 1.83 -3.87
N ASN A 27 -1.76 2.37 -4.88
CA ASN A 27 -2.72 3.46 -4.79
C ASN A 27 -2.10 4.84 -4.51
N GLU A 28 -0.77 4.95 -4.56
CA GLU A 28 -0.07 6.23 -4.44
C GLU A 28 0.39 6.76 -5.81
N PHE A 29 0.58 8.07 -5.87
CA PHE A 29 1.29 8.72 -6.97
C PHE A 29 2.31 9.73 -6.43
N TYR A 30 3.21 10.16 -7.29
CA TYR A 30 4.15 11.23 -6.98
C TYR A 30 4.49 12.02 -8.24
N THR A 31 4.56 13.34 -8.13
CA THR A 31 4.95 14.28 -9.19
C THR A 31 6.06 15.18 -8.69
N THR A 32 7.04 15.48 -9.54
CA THR A 32 8.19 16.28 -9.13
C THR A 32 8.87 16.99 -10.30
N HIS A 33 9.53 18.11 -10.00
CA HIS A 33 10.47 18.84 -10.86
C HIS A 33 11.93 18.58 -10.46
N ASP A 34 12.16 17.90 -9.33
CA ASP A 34 13.49 17.66 -8.78
C ASP A 34 14.23 16.53 -9.51
N ASP A 35 15.56 16.56 -9.45
CA ASP A 35 16.39 15.45 -9.91
C ASP A 35 16.39 14.31 -8.87
N MET A 36 15.35 13.49 -8.92
CA MET A 36 15.14 12.36 -8.01
C MET A 36 14.69 11.09 -8.73
N VAL A 37 14.65 9.98 -8.00
CA VAL A 37 14.20 8.68 -8.50
C VAL A 37 12.89 8.23 -7.86
N LEU A 38 11.92 7.87 -8.70
CA LEU A 38 10.63 7.34 -8.29
C LEU A 38 10.70 5.82 -8.43
N VAL A 39 10.52 5.10 -7.32
CA VAL A 39 10.74 3.64 -7.28
C VAL A 39 9.47 2.92 -6.85
N THR A 40 9.15 1.83 -7.54
CA THR A 40 8.09 0.92 -7.10
C THR A 40 8.35 -0.53 -7.49
N VAL A 41 7.59 -1.46 -6.91
CA VAL A 41 7.63 -2.89 -7.22
C VAL A 41 6.25 -3.32 -7.68
N LEU A 42 6.18 -3.95 -8.84
CA LEU A 42 4.95 -4.27 -9.53
C LEU A 42 4.81 -5.78 -9.69
N GLY A 43 3.66 -6.29 -9.25
CA GLY A 43 3.12 -7.61 -9.61
C GLY A 43 2.07 -7.45 -10.70
N SER A 44 0.81 -7.80 -10.41
CA SER A 44 -0.34 -7.55 -11.29
C SER A 44 -0.68 -6.07 -11.44
N CYS A 45 -0.26 -5.21 -10.51
CA CYS A 45 -0.40 -3.75 -10.61
C CYS A 45 0.32 -3.19 -11.83
N VAL A 46 -0.07 -1.99 -12.24
CA VAL A 46 0.60 -1.23 -13.30
C VAL A 46 1.03 0.14 -12.77
N ALA A 47 2.17 0.61 -13.25
CA ALA A 47 2.65 1.98 -13.05
C ALA A 47 2.71 2.70 -14.39
N ALA A 48 2.14 3.90 -14.46
CA ALA A 48 2.36 4.84 -15.54
C ALA A 48 3.36 5.91 -15.09
N CYS A 49 4.45 6.03 -15.84
CA CYS A 49 5.43 7.10 -15.72
C CYS A 49 5.13 8.13 -16.81
N ILE A 50 4.72 9.35 -16.44
CA ILE A 50 4.38 10.41 -17.39
C ILE A 50 5.35 11.57 -17.18
N GLN A 51 5.81 12.17 -18.27
CA GLN A 51 6.73 13.30 -18.23
C GLN A 51 6.44 14.33 -19.32
N ASP A 52 6.77 15.59 -19.03
CA ASP A 52 7.05 16.62 -20.01
C ASP A 52 8.55 16.94 -19.94
N ARG A 53 9.31 16.44 -20.93
CA ARG A 53 10.77 16.64 -20.99
C ARG A 53 11.16 18.10 -21.11
N THR A 54 10.31 18.93 -21.73
CA THR A 54 10.62 20.33 -21.97
C THR A 54 10.47 21.14 -20.69
N ALA A 55 9.42 20.86 -19.92
CA ALA A 55 9.20 21.49 -18.61
C ALA A 55 10.07 20.87 -17.49
N GLY A 56 10.72 19.72 -17.75
CA GLY A 56 11.55 19.04 -16.75
C GLY A 56 10.74 18.42 -15.61
N ILE A 57 9.45 18.15 -15.85
CA ILE A 57 8.53 17.59 -14.87
C ILE A 57 8.13 16.18 -15.26
N GLY A 58 7.97 15.33 -14.25
CA GLY A 58 7.27 14.07 -14.44
C GLY A 58 6.79 13.47 -13.14
N GLY A 59 6.14 12.33 -13.27
CA GLY A 59 5.53 11.65 -12.16
C GLY A 59 5.23 10.20 -12.48
N MET A 60 4.96 9.45 -11.44
CA MET A 60 4.64 8.04 -11.51
C MET A 60 3.42 7.78 -10.62
N ASN A 61 2.55 6.88 -11.04
CA ASN A 61 1.55 6.28 -10.17
C ASN A 61 1.82 4.79 -9.99
N HIS A 62 1.12 4.19 -9.03
CA HIS A 62 1.02 2.74 -8.87
C HIS A 62 -0.44 2.41 -8.62
N PHE A 63 -1.13 1.89 -9.64
CA PHE A 63 -2.54 1.55 -9.50
C PHE A 63 -2.77 0.03 -9.68
N MET A 64 -3.84 -0.43 -9.06
CA MET A 64 -4.38 -1.78 -9.26
C MET A 64 -5.91 -1.62 -9.38
N LEU A 65 -6.51 -2.22 -10.40
CA LEU A 65 -7.96 -2.31 -10.45
C LEU A 65 -8.45 -3.32 -9.39
N PRO A 66 -9.55 -3.05 -8.68
CA PRO A 66 -10.15 -4.03 -7.78
C PRO A 66 -10.49 -5.34 -8.52
N ASP A 67 -10.49 -6.45 -7.77
CA ASP A 67 -10.99 -7.71 -8.30
C ASP A 67 -12.53 -7.63 -8.32
N ASP A 68 -13.11 -7.81 -9.50
CA ASP A 68 -14.52 -7.52 -9.73
C ASP A 68 -15.46 -8.64 -9.31
N GLY A 69 -14.91 -9.78 -8.84
CA GLY A 69 -15.72 -10.97 -8.58
C GLY A 69 -16.53 -11.39 -9.82
N ALA A 70 -17.43 -12.36 -9.65
CA ALA A 70 -18.21 -12.92 -10.77
C ALA A 70 -19.35 -12.01 -11.28
N ASP A 71 -19.59 -10.85 -10.66
CA ASP A 71 -20.70 -9.93 -11.02
C ASP A 71 -20.25 -8.87 -12.02
N VAL A 72 -20.15 -9.31 -13.28
CA VAL A 72 -19.63 -8.59 -14.45
C VAL A 72 -20.35 -7.27 -14.79
N GLY A 73 -21.55 -7.02 -14.25
CA GLY A 73 -22.40 -5.91 -14.67
C GLY A 73 -22.14 -4.56 -13.98
N HIS A 74 -21.75 -4.56 -12.71
CA HIS A 74 -21.49 -3.33 -11.93
C HIS A 74 -20.03 -3.17 -11.54
N ALA A 75 -19.33 -4.26 -11.25
CA ALA A 75 -17.96 -4.23 -10.75
C ALA A 75 -16.95 -3.71 -11.80
N ALA A 76 -17.16 -4.00 -13.09
CA ALA A 76 -16.33 -3.48 -14.18
C ALA A 76 -16.31 -1.94 -14.23
N SER A 77 -17.43 -1.29 -13.87
CA SER A 77 -17.54 0.17 -13.79
C SER A 77 -16.71 0.72 -12.63
N ASP A 78 -16.78 0.11 -11.45
CA ASP A 78 -16.04 0.51 -10.24
C ASP A 78 -14.54 0.37 -10.43
N SER A 79 -14.11 -0.75 -11.02
CA SER A 79 -12.74 -0.98 -11.41
C SER A 79 -12.21 0.10 -12.33
N MET A 80 -12.91 0.35 -13.44
CA MET A 80 -12.50 1.37 -14.41
C MET A 80 -12.46 2.77 -13.78
N ARG A 81 -13.42 3.10 -12.90
CA ARG A 81 -13.42 4.37 -12.16
C ARG A 81 -12.18 4.52 -11.29
N TYR A 82 -11.74 3.45 -10.64
CA TYR A 82 -10.55 3.48 -9.80
C TYR A 82 -9.27 3.75 -10.59
N GLY A 83 -9.05 2.99 -11.67
CA GLY A 83 -7.92 3.21 -12.56
C GLY A 83 -7.94 4.58 -13.20
N ALA A 84 -9.12 5.06 -13.61
CA ALA A 84 -9.30 6.37 -14.21
C ALA A 84 -8.94 7.48 -13.24
N TYR A 85 -9.39 7.38 -11.99
CA TYR A 85 -9.05 8.31 -10.93
C TYR A 85 -7.53 8.39 -10.71
N ALA A 86 -6.84 7.24 -10.61
CA ALA A 86 -5.39 7.21 -10.39
C ALA A 86 -4.59 7.84 -11.55
N MET A 87 -5.06 7.69 -12.79
CA MET A 87 -4.44 8.32 -13.96
C MET A 87 -4.76 9.81 -14.05
N GLU A 88 -6.02 10.18 -13.81
CA GLU A 88 -6.50 11.55 -13.85
C GLU A 88 -5.80 12.42 -12.81
N VAL A 89 -5.67 11.94 -11.57
CA VAL A 89 -4.95 12.64 -10.51
C VAL A 89 -3.50 12.90 -10.92
N LEU A 90 -2.79 11.88 -11.44
CA LEU A 90 -1.41 12.04 -11.89
C LEU A 90 -1.30 13.11 -12.99
N ILE A 91 -2.13 13.02 -14.03
CA ILE A 91 -2.10 13.96 -15.16
C ILE A 91 -2.42 15.38 -14.70
N ASN A 92 -3.42 15.55 -13.84
CA ASN A 92 -3.82 16.86 -13.35
C ASN A 92 -2.74 17.49 -12.46
N GLU A 93 -2.07 16.71 -11.61
CA GLU A 93 -0.96 17.22 -10.79
C GLU A 93 0.26 17.59 -11.65
N LEU A 94 0.55 16.85 -12.72
CA LEU A 94 1.58 17.24 -13.69
C LEU A 94 1.23 18.55 -14.40
N ILE A 95 -0.03 18.76 -14.76
CA ILE A 95 -0.49 20.02 -15.37
C ILE A 95 -0.38 21.17 -14.38
N LYS A 96 -0.82 20.98 -13.13
CA LYS A 96 -0.74 22.01 -12.07
C LYS A 96 0.70 22.43 -11.78
N ALA A 97 1.64 21.49 -11.87
CA ALA A 97 3.06 21.75 -11.68
C ALA A 97 3.75 22.26 -12.97
N GLY A 98 2.99 22.61 -14.02
CA GLY A 98 3.47 23.34 -15.19
C GLY A 98 3.69 22.51 -16.45
N GLY A 99 3.39 21.21 -16.41
CA GLY A 99 3.46 20.32 -17.56
C GLY A 99 2.36 20.60 -18.60
N ARG A 100 2.68 20.43 -19.88
CA ARG A 100 1.68 20.60 -20.95
C ARG A 100 1.22 19.25 -21.49
N ARG A 101 -0.09 19.03 -21.51
CA ARG A 101 -0.70 17.74 -21.89
C ARG A 101 -0.25 17.26 -23.27
N GLU A 102 -0.16 18.17 -24.23
CA GLU A 102 0.28 17.88 -25.60
C GLU A 102 1.74 17.44 -25.72
N ARG A 103 2.54 17.65 -24.67
CA ARG A 103 3.95 17.24 -24.59
C ARG A 103 4.16 15.99 -23.76
N PHE A 104 3.12 15.47 -23.14
CA PHE A 104 3.24 14.30 -22.29
C PHE A 104 3.61 13.05 -23.09
N GLU A 105 4.59 12.35 -22.55
CA GLU A 105 4.98 11.03 -22.99
C GLU A 105 4.86 10.06 -21.82
N ALA A 106 4.33 8.87 -22.09
CA ALA A 106 4.12 7.84 -21.08
C ALA A 106 5.05 6.65 -21.28
N LYS A 107 5.46 6.05 -20.16
CA LYS A 107 6.09 4.73 -20.11
C LYS A 107 5.37 3.88 -19.09
N VAL A 108 4.98 2.66 -19.46
CA VAL A 108 4.11 1.82 -18.63
C VAL A 108 4.73 0.46 -18.32
N PHE A 109 4.59 0.03 -17.08
CA PHE A 109 5.26 -1.17 -16.57
C PHE A 109 4.33 -1.94 -15.63
N GLY A 110 4.50 -3.27 -15.53
CA GLY A 110 3.77 -4.12 -14.58
C GLY A 110 2.76 -5.08 -15.23
N GLY A 111 1.68 -5.42 -14.55
CA GLY A 111 0.68 -6.36 -15.07
C GLY A 111 1.15 -7.83 -15.07
N ALA A 112 2.13 -8.18 -14.25
CA ALA A 112 2.65 -9.54 -14.17
C ALA A 112 1.63 -10.54 -13.58
N ALA A 113 1.58 -11.75 -14.13
CA ALA A 113 0.87 -12.89 -13.55
C ALA A 113 1.78 -13.61 -12.54
N VAL A 114 1.74 -13.19 -11.28
CA VAL A 114 2.71 -13.59 -10.25
C VAL A 114 2.34 -14.90 -9.54
N LEU A 115 1.04 -15.23 -9.41
CA LEU A 115 0.59 -16.51 -8.85
C LEU A 115 0.06 -17.42 -9.97
N ALA A 116 0.41 -18.71 -9.90
CA ALA A 116 -0.21 -19.74 -10.72
C ALA A 116 -1.63 -20.03 -10.15
N GLY A 117 -2.58 -19.19 -10.51
CA GLY A 117 -4.00 -19.32 -10.19
C GLY A 117 -4.82 -18.46 -11.14
N MET A 118 -5.94 -18.98 -11.64
CA MET A 118 -6.76 -18.36 -12.70
C MET A 118 -7.15 -16.89 -12.41
N THR A 119 -7.31 -16.52 -11.13
CA THR A 119 -7.73 -15.18 -10.71
C THR A 119 -6.65 -14.11 -10.90
N THR A 120 -5.39 -14.38 -10.56
CA THR A 120 -4.33 -13.35 -10.71
C THR A 120 -3.89 -13.13 -12.16
N MET A 121 -4.09 -14.12 -13.03
CA MET A 121 -3.80 -14.01 -14.47
C MET A 121 -4.71 -12.97 -15.13
N ASN A 122 -5.98 -12.91 -14.73
CA ASN A 122 -6.95 -11.97 -15.31
C ASN A 122 -6.69 -10.50 -14.88
N ILE A 123 -6.23 -10.26 -13.64
CA ILE A 123 -6.03 -8.89 -13.13
C ILE A 123 -4.91 -8.15 -13.86
N GLY A 124 -3.77 -8.82 -14.10
CA GLY A 124 -2.62 -8.20 -14.77
C GLY A 124 -2.93 -7.78 -16.22
N ASP A 125 -3.66 -8.64 -16.94
CA ASP A 125 -4.10 -8.36 -18.31
C ASP A 125 -5.10 -7.20 -18.36
N ARG A 126 -6.09 -7.18 -17.45
CA ARG A 126 -7.05 -6.09 -17.32
C ARG A 126 -6.40 -4.75 -17.02
N ASN A 127 -5.44 -4.72 -16.09
CA ASN A 127 -4.69 -3.49 -15.76
C ASN A 127 -3.88 -2.99 -16.96
N SER A 128 -3.26 -3.92 -17.69
CA SER A 128 -2.45 -3.61 -18.88
C SER A 128 -3.30 -3.09 -20.03
N GLU A 129 -4.48 -3.68 -20.26
CA GLU A 129 -5.41 -3.22 -21.28
C GLU A 129 -6.01 -1.86 -20.91
N PHE A 130 -6.38 -1.68 -19.64
CA PHE A 130 -6.90 -0.42 -19.11
C PHE A 130 -5.92 0.73 -19.35
N VAL A 131 -4.64 0.59 -18.98
CA VAL A 131 -3.67 1.70 -19.12
C VAL A 131 -3.47 2.09 -20.58
N ARG A 132 -3.43 1.10 -21.49
CA ARG A 132 -3.27 1.34 -22.93
C ARG A 132 -4.47 2.10 -23.50
N ARG A 133 -5.69 1.66 -23.17
CA ARG A 133 -6.93 2.34 -23.61
C ARG A 133 -7.02 3.75 -23.05
N TYR A 134 -6.73 3.91 -21.75
CA TYR A 134 -6.81 5.22 -21.09
C TYR A 134 -5.84 6.22 -21.73
N LEU A 135 -4.57 5.85 -21.90
CA LEU A 135 -3.57 6.73 -22.52
C LEU A 135 -3.88 7.04 -23.99
N ALA A 136 -4.45 6.08 -24.74
CA ALA A 136 -4.91 6.31 -26.10
C ALA A 136 -6.06 7.32 -26.18
N LEU A 137 -7.07 7.20 -25.29
CA LEU A 137 -8.17 8.16 -25.18
C LEU A 137 -7.65 9.56 -24.84
N GLU A 138 -6.67 9.63 -23.95
CA GLU A 138 -6.03 10.88 -23.53
C GLU A 138 -5.00 11.45 -24.52
N LYS A 139 -4.79 10.76 -25.65
CA LYS A 139 -3.82 11.12 -26.70
C LYS A 139 -2.39 11.27 -26.17
N ILE A 140 -2.03 10.55 -25.11
CA ILE A 140 -0.68 10.50 -24.56
C ILE A 140 0.04 9.29 -25.18
N ARG A 141 1.11 9.55 -25.95
CA ARG A 141 1.87 8.47 -26.59
C ARG A 141 2.62 7.64 -25.56
N ILE A 142 2.50 6.33 -25.66
CA ILE A 142 3.37 5.37 -24.96
C ILE A 142 4.67 5.27 -25.76
N VAL A 143 5.79 5.67 -25.16
CA VAL A 143 7.12 5.62 -25.80
C VAL A 143 7.91 4.37 -25.41
N ALA A 144 7.52 3.69 -24.33
CA ALA A 144 8.06 2.40 -23.92
C ALA A 144 7.06 1.66 -23.03
N GLU A 145 6.99 0.34 -23.15
CA GLU A 145 6.23 -0.51 -22.25
C GLU A 145 6.92 -1.84 -21.96
N ASP A 146 6.79 -2.34 -20.73
CA ASP A 146 7.06 -3.74 -20.34
C ASP A 146 5.91 -4.17 -19.44
N LEU A 147 4.83 -4.63 -20.08
CA LEU A 147 3.58 -5.07 -19.47
C LEU A 147 3.44 -6.60 -19.55
N GLN A 148 2.59 -7.18 -18.72
CA GLN A 148 2.26 -8.62 -18.72
C GLN A 148 3.48 -9.52 -18.43
N GLY A 149 3.35 -10.85 -18.53
CA GLY A 149 4.42 -11.82 -18.29
C GLY A 149 4.49 -12.37 -16.86
N GLY A 150 5.37 -13.34 -16.62
CA GLY A 150 5.36 -14.17 -15.40
C GLY A 150 6.22 -13.68 -14.23
N HIS A 151 6.80 -12.48 -14.31
CA HIS A 151 7.73 -11.99 -13.29
C HIS A 151 7.33 -10.61 -12.76
N PRO A 152 7.28 -10.44 -11.42
CA PRO A 152 7.24 -9.12 -10.82
C PRO A 152 8.46 -8.30 -11.26
N ARG A 153 8.34 -6.98 -11.23
CA ARG A 153 9.44 -6.10 -11.63
C ARG A 153 9.55 -4.89 -10.73
N LYS A 154 10.80 -4.56 -10.37
CA LYS A 154 11.14 -3.28 -9.73
C LYS A 154 11.36 -2.26 -10.83
N VAL A 155 10.69 -1.12 -10.72
CA VAL A 155 10.78 0.00 -11.65
C VAL A 155 11.42 1.18 -10.91
N ALA A 156 12.41 1.81 -11.54
CA ALA A 156 13.01 3.05 -11.09
C ALA A 156 12.95 4.07 -12.23
N PHE A 157 12.23 5.16 -12.01
CA PHE A 157 11.98 6.20 -12.99
C PHE A 157 12.68 7.49 -12.57
N MET A 158 13.39 8.12 -13.50
CA MET A 158 14.02 9.44 -13.32
C MET A 158 13.26 10.47 -14.17
N PRO A 159 12.31 11.23 -13.58
CA PRO A 159 11.41 12.11 -14.32
C PRO A 159 12.13 13.15 -15.18
N ARG A 160 13.21 13.72 -14.65
CA ARG A 160 13.99 14.78 -15.29
C ARG A 160 14.59 14.36 -16.63
N THR A 161 15.14 13.15 -16.73
CA THR A 161 15.75 12.61 -17.95
C THR A 161 14.77 11.74 -18.74
N GLY A 162 13.73 11.27 -18.07
CA GLY A 162 12.80 10.26 -18.54
C GLY A 162 13.35 8.85 -18.59
N GLN A 163 14.51 8.58 -18.04
CA GLN A 163 15.08 7.23 -18.03
C GLN A 163 14.29 6.32 -17.07
N VAL A 164 14.07 5.07 -17.48
CA VAL A 164 13.46 4.05 -16.64
C VAL A 164 14.37 2.83 -16.62
N MET A 165 14.60 2.28 -15.43
CA MET A 165 15.27 1.01 -15.23
C MET A 165 14.28 0.00 -14.68
N VAL A 166 14.24 -1.17 -15.32
CA VAL A 166 13.35 -2.28 -14.94
C VAL A 166 14.21 -3.48 -14.57
N LYS A 167 13.99 -4.00 -13.36
CA LYS A 167 14.61 -5.25 -12.89
C LYS A 167 13.53 -6.29 -12.66
N LYS A 168 13.48 -7.32 -13.50
CA LYS A 168 12.64 -8.50 -13.27
C LYS A 168 13.12 -9.23 -12.03
N LEU A 169 12.20 -9.48 -11.11
CA LEU A 169 12.46 -10.14 -9.83
C LEU A 169 12.22 -11.63 -10.02
N ARG A 170 13.13 -12.44 -9.47
CA ARG A 170 12.94 -13.89 -9.44
C ARG A 170 11.87 -14.19 -8.41
N LEU A 171 10.81 -14.89 -8.83
CA LEU A 171 9.94 -15.56 -7.89
C LEU A 171 10.76 -16.70 -7.30
N GLN A 172 11.10 -16.61 -6.01
CA GLN A 172 11.44 -17.80 -5.25
C GLN A 172 10.15 -18.61 -5.12
N GLN A 173 9.76 -19.30 -6.18
CA GLN A 173 9.02 -20.52 -6.00
C GLN A 173 10.00 -21.45 -5.32
N GLU A 174 9.83 -21.69 -4.02
CA GLU A 174 10.30 -22.96 -3.49
C GLU A 174 9.54 -24.04 -4.27
N ALA A 175 10.15 -24.52 -5.35
CA ALA A 175 9.67 -25.68 -6.07
C ALA A 175 9.42 -26.78 -5.03
N GLY A 176 8.18 -27.24 -4.99
CA GLY A 176 7.74 -28.26 -4.06
C GLY A 176 7.14 -27.79 -2.74
N VAL A 177 6.87 -26.51 -2.46
CA VAL A 177 6.00 -26.16 -1.30
C VAL A 177 4.61 -26.73 -1.50
N ALA A 178 4.00 -26.53 -2.67
CA ALA A 178 2.69 -27.10 -2.99
C ALA A 178 2.70 -28.64 -2.97
N GLU A 179 3.75 -29.28 -3.49
CA GLU A 179 3.90 -30.75 -3.44
C GLU A 179 4.17 -31.25 -2.02
N ARG A 180 4.96 -30.54 -1.22
CA ARG A 180 5.19 -30.83 0.21
C ARG A 180 3.90 -30.65 1.01
N GLU A 181 3.11 -29.62 0.74
CA GLU A 181 1.81 -29.36 1.35
C GLU A 181 0.79 -30.43 0.96
N GLN A 182 0.73 -30.82 -0.31
CA GLN A 182 -0.12 -31.92 -0.78
C GLN A 182 0.33 -33.27 -0.19
N ALA A 183 1.64 -33.53 -0.09
CA ALA A 183 2.18 -34.72 0.55
C ALA A 183 1.84 -34.74 2.05
N LEU A 184 1.93 -33.60 2.75
CA LEU A 184 1.46 -33.45 4.14
C LEU A 184 -0.06 -33.63 4.26
N ALA A 185 -0.82 -33.11 3.30
CA ALA A 185 -2.27 -33.23 3.24
C ALA A 185 -2.74 -34.68 3.03
N ARG A 186 -1.86 -35.54 2.49
CA ARG A 186 -2.10 -36.99 2.35
C ARG A 186 -1.61 -37.83 3.54
N GLN A 187 -0.87 -37.26 4.50
CA GLN A 187 -0.44 -37.98 5.70
C GLN A 187 -1.60 -38.27 6.64
N THR A 188 -1.53 -39.42 7.31
CA THR A 188 -2.54 -39.85 8.31
C THR A 188 -2.53 -38.94 9.54
N SER A 189 -3.63 -38.92 10.29
CA SER A 189 -3.77 -38.11 11.52
C SER A 189 -2.67 -38.42 12.54
N GLU A 190 -2.27 -39.68 12.66
CA GLU A 190 -1.22 -40.15 13.57
C GLU A 190 0.17 -39.60 13.19
N GLN A 191 0.53 -39.64 11.91
CA GLN A 191 1.80 -39.11 11.41
C GLN A 191 1.90 -37.59 11.59
N ARG A 192 0.78 -36.87 11.49
CA ARG A 192 0.71 -35.43 11.78
C ARG A 192 0.91 -35.12 13.25
N ALA A 193 0.28 -35.91 14.14
CA ALA A 193 0.38 -35.74 15.58
C ALA A 193 1.81 -35.96 16.09
N GLU A 194 2.49 -37.01 15.61
CA GLU A 194 3.86 -37.33 16.01
C GLU A 194 4.86 -36.25 15.54
N ARG A 195 4.67 -35.71 14.34
CA ARG A 195 5.52 -34.62 13.83
C ARG A 195 5.30 -33.31 14.58
N LEU A 196 4.06 -32.97 14.92
CA LEU A 196 3.75 -31.79 15.73
C LEU A 196 4.35 -31.90 17.13
N ALA A 197 4.37 -33.11 17.72
CA ALA A 197 5.05 -33.36 18.98
C ALA A 197 6.57 -33.11 18.87
N ARG A 198 7.23 -33.70 17.86
CA ARG A 198 8.68 -33.48 17.61
C ARG A 198 9.02 -32.02 17.25
N ALA A 199 8.13 -31.32 16.56
CA ALA A 199 8.31 -29.91 16.24
C ALA A 199 8.18 -29.04 17.50
N ARG A 200 7.18 -29.32 18.35
CA ARG A 200 7.01 -28.66 19.66
C ARG A 200 8.19 -28.88 20.59
N GLU A 201 8.83 -30.04 20.56
CA GLU A 201 10.05 -30.33 21.33
C GLU A 201 11.27 -29.51 20.89
N ARG A 202 11.31 -29.04 19.63
CA ARG A 202 12.42 -28.22 19.08
C ARG A 202 12.17 -26.72 19.14
N VAL A 203 10.99 -26.28 19.60
CA VAL A 203 10.69 -24.85 19.78
C VAL A 203 11.17 -24.45 21.17
N GLU A 204 12.34 -23.82 21.24
CA GLU A 204 12.73 -23.06 22.42
C GLU A 204 11.88 -21.79 22.47
N LEU A 205 10.87 -21.80 23.34
CA LEU A 205 10.14 -20.59 23.71
C LEU A 205 11.14 -19.69 24.45
N PHE A 206 11.48 -18.53 23.88
CA PHE A 206 12.17 -17.47 24.61
C PHE A 206 11.26 -17.01 25.76
N ALA A 207 11.33 -17.70 26.90
CA ALA A 207 10.68 -17.29 28.12
C ALA A 207 11.44 -16.06 28.66
N THR A 208 10.76 -14.92 28.71
CA THR A 208 11.18 -13.77 29.50
C THR A 208 11.42 -14.23 30.95
N PRO A 209 12.56 -13.92 31.59
CA PRO A 209 12.89 -14.49 32.89
C PRO A 209 11.90 -14.00 33.95
N ALA A 210 11.14 -14.92 34.54
CA ALA A 210 10.37 -14.67 35.74
C ALA A 210 11.34 -14.52 36.93
N SER A 211 11.34 -13.35 37.56
CA SER A 211 12.03 -13.10 38.82
C SER A 211 11.46 -14.00 39.92
N HIS A 212 12.33 -14.75 40.61
CA HIS A 212 12.00 -15.47 41.83
C HIS A 212 11.48 -14.53 42.93
N ALA A 213 10.28 -14.80 43.44
CA ALA A 213 9.91 -14.48 44.82
C ALA A 213 8.88 -15.51 45.31
N ALA A 214 9.00 -15.87 46.58
CA ALA A 214 8.55 -17.10 47.20
C ALA A 214 7.02 -17.26 47.36
N VAL A 215 6.60 -18.52 47.44
CA VAL A 215 5.25 -18.98 47.82
C VAL A 215 5.00 -18.63 49.30
N PRO A 216 3.77 -18.23 49.67
CA PRO A 216 3.06 -19.08 50.64
C PRO A 216 1.56 -19.29 50.35
N ALA A 217 1.14 -20.50 50.73
CA ALA A 217 -0.16 -20.94 51.26
C ALA A 217 -1.44 -20.73 50.41
N ARG A 218 -1.96 -21.87 49.93
CA ARG A 218 -3.34 -22.06 49.47
C ARG A 218 -4.35 -21.84 50.60
N PRO A 219 -5.57 -21.38 50.27
CA PRO A 219 -6.76 -21.91 50.91
C PRO A 219 -7.67 -22.63 49.91
N ARG A 220 -8.24 -23.69 50.47
CA ARG A 220 -9.16 -24.71 49.98
C ARG A 220 -10.51 -24.12 49.54
N VAL A 221 -11.08 -24.61 48.43
CA VAL A 221 -12.48 -24.36 48.05
C VAL A 221 -13.18 -25.71 47.91
N GLU A 222 -14.19 -25.91 48.75
CA GLU A 222 -15.09 -27.06 48.76
C GLU A 222 -16.27 -26.82 47.78
N LEU A 223 -16.77 -27.92 47.20
CA LEU A 223 -17.92 -27.97 46.29
C LEU A 223 -19.23 -28.27 47.07
N PHE A 224 -20.36 -28.17 46.34
CA PHE A 224 -21.78 -28.37 46.71
C PHE A 224 -22.47 -27.11 47.25
N GLY A 225 -23.68 -26.70 46.85
CA GLY A 225 -24.72 -27.24 45.98
C GLY A 225 -26.03 -26.49 46.27
N ALA A 226 -26.96 -26.48 45.31
CA ALA A 226 -28.43 -26.30 45.45
C ALA A 226 -29.04 -25.06 46.16
N ALA A 227 -29.73 -24.27 45.32
CA ALA A 227 -31.14 -23.84 45.42
C ALA A 227 -31.67 -22.84 46.48
N SER A 228 -32.42 -21.85 45.92
CA SER A 228 -33.66 -21.22 46.44
C SER A 228 -33.50 -20.21 47.60
N THR A 229 -34.20 -19.08 47.75
CA THR A 229 -35.45 -18.48 47.23
C THR A 229 -35.49 -17.00 47.68
N ALA A 230 -36.21 -16.14 46.94
CA ALA A 230 -36.96 -14.93 47.37
C ALA A 230 -36.19 -13.80 48.13
N GLY A 231 -36.40 -12.50 47.93
CA GLY A 231 -37.38 -11.72 47.19
C GLY A 231 -37.27 -10.24 47.63
N THR A 232 -37.80 -9.35 46.78
CA THR A 232 -38.28 -7.97 47.03
C THR A 232 -37.33 -6.85 47.51
N GLY A 233 -37.37 -5.71 46.80
CA GLY A 233 -37.01 -4.39 47.35
C GLY A 233 -36.58 -3.36 46.30
N ALA A 234 -37.38 -2.32 46.10
CA ALA A 234 -37.24 -1.26 45.09
C ALA A 234 -36.29 -0.11 45.49
N GLY A 235 -35.84 0.71 44.53
CA GLY A 235 -35.43 2.10 44.80
C GLY A 235 -34.27 2.71 43.98
N THR A 236 -34.62 3.53 42.98
CA THR A 236 -34.02 4.83 42.59
C THR A 236 -32.51 5.01 42.24
N SER A 237 -32.27 5.40 40.98
CA SER A 237 -31.51 6.58 40.49
C SER A 237 -30.17 6.98 41.15
N THR A 238 -29.08 7.05 40.36
CA THR A 238 -28.33 8.30 40.07
C THR A 238 -27.19 8.11 39.04
N ALA A 239 -26.77 9.26 38.50
CA ALA A 239 -25.99 9.54 37.30
C ALA A 239 -24.50 9.11 37.27
N ALA A 240 -24.06 8.81 36.04
CA ALA A 240 -22.85 9.24 35.32
C ALA A 240 -21.60 9.71 36.09
N THR A 241 -20.43 9.21 35.67
CA THR A 241 -19.20 10.01 35.51
C THR A 241 -18.29 9.37 34.45
N ARG A 242 -18.06 10.07 33.34
CA ARG A 242 -16.92 9.85 32.41
C ARG A 242 -15.77 10.76 32.85
N PRO A 243 -14.50 10.31 32.84
CA PRO A 243 -13.38 11.22 32.99
C PRO A 243 -13.04 11.93 31.66
N ARG A 244 -12.82 13.24 31.82
CA ARG A 244 -12.49 14.29 30.85
C ARG A 244 -11.03 14.72 31.11
N ILE A 245 -10.23 14.90 30.05
CA ILE A 245 -8.93 15.62 30.04
C ILE A 245 -8.85 16.26 28.63
N GLU A 246 -9.29 17.50 28.41
CA GLU A 246 -8.70 18.83 28.69
C GLU A 246 -7.51 19.20 27.77
N LEU A 247 -7.80 20.19 26.94
CA LEU A 247 -7.02 20.82 25.87
C LEU A 247 -6.42 22.12 26.44
N PHE A 248 -5.11 22.35 26.31
CA PHE A 248 -4.48 23.62 26.70
C PHE A 248 -4.31 24.55 25.48
N GLY A 249 -4.87 25.76 25.58
CA GLY A 249 -4.59 26.92 24.70
C GLY A 249 -3.22 27.55 25.00
N ALA A 250 -2.81 28.70 24.46
CA ALA A 250 -3.47 29.74 23.69
C ALA A 250 -2.39 30.62 22.98
N THR A 251 -2.75 31.25 21.86
CA THR A 251 -2.13 32.43 21.18
C THR A 251 -2.18 33.72 22.04
N PRO A 252 -1.58 34.91 21.72
CA PRO A 252 -1.24 35.49 20.39
C PRO A 252 0.06 36.39 20.26
N ARG A 253 0.28 36.91 19.03
CA ARG A 253 1.29 37.90 18.52
C ARG A 253 1.26 39.30 19.17
N PRO A 254 2.31 40.16 19.03
CA PRO A 254 2.37 41.23 17.97
C PRO A 254 3.78 41.51 17.38
N ILE A 255 3.95 41.75 16.05
CA ILE A 255 4.05 43.02 15.25
C ILE A 255 5.29 43.90 15.50
N ASN A 256 6.16 44.03 14.46
CA ASN A 256 6.66 45.27 13.79
C ASN A 256 7.94 44.93 12.97
N SER A 257 8.40 45.64 11.93
CA SER A 257 7.85 46.49 10.86
C SER A 257 9.04 46.90 9.97
N ASN A 258 8.76 47.22 8.70
CA ASN A 258 9.51 48.09 7.78
C ASN A 258 10.89 47.71 7.23
N ASN A 259 10.96 47.45 5.91
CA ASN A 259 11.27 48.46 4.87
C ASN A 259 10.87 47.91 3.47
N ALA A 260 9.88 48.53 2.80
CA ALA A 260 9.98 49.42 1.62
C ALA A 260 10.32 48.66 0.30
N ARG A 261 9.36 48.40 -0.62
CA ARG A 261 8.87 49.24 -1.76
C ARG A 261 10.03 49.90 -2.54
N THR A 262 10.19 49.75 -3.85
CA THR A 262 9.30 50.10 -4.99
C THR A 262 9.70 49.29 -6.25
N ALA A 263 8.80 48.82 -7.14
CA ALA A 263 8.32 49.44 -8.41
C ALA A 263 9.50 49.84 -9.35
N GLU A 264 9.54 49.68 -10.67
CA GLU A 264 8.59 49.51 -11.78
C GLU A 264 9.45 49.35 -13.07
N GLU A 265 8.90 48.74 -14.12
CA GLU A 265 9.18 48.93 -15.56
C GLU A 265 10.58 49.25 -16.12
N ALA A 266 11.09 48.32 -16.94
CA ALA A 266 11.64 48.52 -18.29
C ALA A 266 11.72 47.19 -19.05
#